data_AF-A0A7R8VAY6-F1
#
_entry.id   AF-A0A7R8VAY6-F1
#
_cell.length_a   1.000
_cell.length_b   1.000
_cell.length_c   1.000
_cell.angle_alpha   90.00
_cell.angle_beta   90.00
_cell.angle_gamma   90.00
#
_symmetry.space_group_name_H-M   'P 1'
#
loop_
_entity.id
_entity.type
_entity.pdbx_description
1 polymer ?
#
loop_
_entity_poly.entity_id
_entity_poly.type
_entity_poly.pdbx_seq_one_letter_code
_entity_poly.pdbx_strand_id
1 'polypeptide(L)'
;MGVGTLDQLVGLSDDLGKLDGFVEQVTRKVAAYLGEVLEDQRDKLHENLLANNSDLPSYITRFQWDLAKYPIKQSLRNIADIISKQVGQIDADLKTKSSAYNNLKGNLQNLEKKQTGSLLTRNLAELVKKEHFILDSEYLTTLLVIVPKLSFNDWNNNYEKLTDMIVPRSSVLVTQDSDFGLYTVTLFKKVVEEFKLHSREKKFVVRDFTYNEEELAAGKNEITKLVTDKKKQFVALHGYDPGTLGTTIAPRTHTRRLGVITRVAPKRESDPPSIDGELSAQSAQKHYYLFSLLA
;
A
#
# COMPACT_ATOMS: atom_id res chain seq x y z
N MET A 1 -40.63 -1.12 15.33
CA MET A 1 -40.08 0.12 14.72
C MET A 1 -41.23 1.09 14.56
N GLY A 2 -41.05 2.35 14.96
CA GLY A 2 -42.07 3.37 14.74
C GLY A 2 -42.27 3.59 13.26
N VAL A 3 -43.47 3.32 12.76
CA VAL A 3 -43.85 3.54 11.37
C VAL A 3 -44.52 4.91 11.29
N GLY A 4 -43.94 5.84 10.52
CA GLY A 4 -44.47 7.20 10.36
C GLY A 4 -45.73 7.26 9.47
N THR A 5 -46.09 8.45 9.00
CA THR A 5 -47.20 8.62 8.05
C THR A 5 -46.88 8.04 6.67
N LEU A 6 -47.90 7.72 5.86
CA LEU A 6 -47.71 7.17 4.51
C LEU A 6 -46.77 8.03 3.64
N ASP A 7 -46.93 9.35 3.68
CA ASP A 7 -46.07 10.31 2.96
C ASP A 7 -44.60 10.23 3.41
N GLN A 8 -44.36 10.12 4.73
CA GLN A 8 -43.03 9.91 5.28
C GLN A 8 -42.42 8.57 4.86
N LEU A 9 -43.23 7.53 4.67
CA LEU A 9 -42.77 6.21 4.21
C LEU A 9 -42.40 6.21 2.73
N VAL A 10 -43.14 6.94 1.89
CA VAL A 10 -42.81 7.09 0.46
C VAL A 10 -41.48 7.82 0.30
N GLY A 11 -41.30 8.97 0.95
CA GLY A 11 -40.04 9.71 0.91
C GLY A 11 -38.85 8.90 1.47
N LEU A 12 -39.08 8.16 2.56
CA LEU A 12 -38.06 7.27 3.12
C LEU A 12 -37.71 6.11 2.18
N SER A 13 -38.66 5.59 1.40
CA SER A 13 -38.39 4.53 0.41
C SER A 13 -37.41 4.98 -0.66
N ASP A 14 -37.55 6.21 -1.17
CA ASP A 14 -36.62 6.79 -2.14
C ASP A 14 -35.24 7.03 -1.53
N ASP A 15 -35.18 7.56 -0.31
CA ASP A 15 -33.94 7.77 0.44
C ASP A 15 -33.20 6.45 0.70
N LEU A 16 -33.93 5.38 1.03
CA LEU A 16 -33.36 4.04 1.21
C LEU A 16 -32.84 3.44 -0.10
N GLY A 17 -33.47 3.73 -1.23
CA GLY A 17 -32.98 3.35 -2.55
C GLY A 17 -31.62 3.99 -2.87
N LYS A 18 -31.48 5.29 -2.60
CA LYS A 18 -30.20 6.01 -2.73
C LYS A 18 -29.15 5.46 -1.77
N LEU A 19 -29.54 5.20 -0.53
CA LEU A 19 -28.65 4.63 0.47
C LEU A 19 -28.14 3.24 0.06
N ASP A 20 -28.99 2.33 -0.44
CA ASP A 20 -28.55 1.00 -0.93
C ASP A 20 -27.51 1.14 -2.06
N GLY A 21 -27.74 2.07 -3.00
CA GLY A 21 -26.78 2.35 -4.08
C GLY A 21 -25.43 2.84 -3.55
N PHE A 22 -25.45 3.75 -2.57
CA PHE A 22 -24.23 4.24 -1.91
C PHE A 22 -23.50 3.11 -1.16
N VAL A 23 -24.21 2.30 -0.36
CA VAL A 23 -23.59 1.17 0.37
C VAL A 23 -23.00 0.15 -0.59
N GLU A 24 -23.68 -0.15 -1.70
CA GLU A 24 -23.14 -1.03 -2.74
C GLU A 24 -21.84 -0.49 -3.32
N GLN A 25 -21.79 0.80 -3.66
CA GLN A 25 -20.59 1.43 -4.22
C GLN A 25 -19.41 1.32 -3.26
N VAL A 26 -19.61 1.63 -1.97
CA VAL A 26 -18.56 1.55 -0.95
C VAL A 26 -18.11 0.10 -0.74
N THR A 27 -19.04 -0.86 -0.70
CA THR A 27 -18.73 -2.29 -0.59
C THR A 27 -17.83 -2.75 -1.75
N ARG A 28 -18.12 -2.33 -2.98
CA ARG A 28 -17.31 -2.65 -4.16
C ARG A 28 -15.90 -2.04 -4.09
N LYS A 29 -15.77 -0.79 -3.63
CA LYS A 29 -14.45 -0.16 -3.43
C LYS A 29 -13.61 -0.92 -2.41
N VAL A 30 -14.21 -1.30 -1.27
CA VAL A 30 -13.52 -2.07 -0.23
C VAL A 30 -13.06 -3.43 -0.78
N ALA A 31 -13.92 -4.12 -1.53
CA ALA A 31 -13.57 -5.41 -2.14
C ALA A 31 -12.42 -5.30 -3.15
N ALA A 32 -12.51 -4.32 -4.06
CA ALA A 32 -11.45 -4.08 -5.05
C ALA A 32 -10.11 -3.77 -4.36
N TYR A 33 -10.12 -2.90 -3.34
CA TYR A 33 -8.91 -2.51 -2.66
C TYR A 33 -8.28 -3.65 -1.83
N LEU A 34 -9.10 -4.50 -1.19
CA LEU A 34 -8.60 -5.70 -0.53
C LEU A 34 -7.90 -6.64 -1.54
N GLY A 35 -8.43 -6.76 -2.75
CA GLY A 35 -7.79 -7.51 -3.83
C GLY A 35 -6.43 -6.94 -4.27
N GLU A 36 -6.31 -5.61 -4.36
CA GLU A 36 -5.05 -4.92 -4.69
C GLU A 36 -4.00 -5.04 -3.57
N VAL A 37 -4.43 -4.98 -2.31
CA VAL A 37 -3.51 -5.07 -1.18
C VAL A 37 -3.00 -6.50 -1.01
N LEU A 38 -3.85 -7.50 -1.26
CA LEU A 38 -3.52 -8.93 -1.15
C LEU A 38 -2.81 -9.51 -2.38
N GLU A 39 -2.15 -8.71 -3.22
CA GLU A 39 -1.45 -9.15 -4.45
C GLU A 39 -0.70 -10.49 -4.29
N ASP A 40 0.08 -10.67 -3.20
CA ASP A 40 0.86 -11.90 -2.93
C ASP A 40 0.13 -12.96 -2.06
N GLN A 41 -1.08 -12.66 -1.58
CA GLN A 41 -1.87 -13.52 -0.67
C GLN A 41 -3.35 -13.61 -1.09
N ARG A 42 -3.66 -13.50 -2.39
CA ARG A 42 -5.05 -13.57 -2.91
C ARG A 42 -5.77 -14.85 -2.47
N ASP A 43 -5.05 -15.96 -2.33
CA ASP A 43 -5.61 -17.23 -1.87
C ASP A 43 -6.19 -17.16 -0.44
N LYS A 44 -5.71 -16.20 0.38
CA LYS A 44 -6.20 -15.96 1.75
C LYS A 44 -7.32 -14.92 1.80
N LEU A 45 -7.73 -14.36 0.66
CA LEU A 45 -8.82 -13.37 0.62
C LEU A 45 -10.07 -13.95 1.27
N HIS A 46 -10.45 -15.19 0.92
CA HIS A 46 -11.63 -15.88 1.45
C HIS A 46 -11.65 -16.03 2.99
N GLU A 47 -10.48 -16.20 3.62
CA GLU A 47 -10.36 -16.29 5.08
C GLU A 47 -10.63 -14.94 5.78
N ASN A 48 -10.49 -13.82 5.04
CA ASN A 48 -10.74 -12.47 5.53
C ASN A 48 -12.15 -11.96 5.20
N LEU A 49 -12.93 -12.74 4.43
CA LEU A 49 -14.31 -12.43 4.04
C LEU A 49 -15.32 -12.93 5.06
N LEU A 50 -15.30 -12.35 6.27
CA LEU A 50 -16.24 -12.69 7.33
C LEU A 50 -17.17 -11.51 7.65
N ALA A 51 -18.39 -11.80 8.07
CA ALA A 51 -19.32 -10.85 8.67
C ALA A 51 -19.80 -11.43 10.01
N ASN A 52 -19.55 -10.71 11.11
CA ASN A 52 -19.81 -11.19 12.48
C ASN A 52 -19.25 -12.61 12.72
N ASN A 53 -17.98 -12.85 12.34
CA ASN A 53 -17.29 -14.16 12.44
C ASN A 53 -17.96 -15.32 11.68
N SER A 54 -18.89 -15.03 10.76
CA SER A 54 -19.50 -16.02 9.86
C SER A 54 -19.09 -15.74 8.42
N ASP A 55 -19.00 -16.76 7.59
CA ASP A 55 -18.83 -16.57 6.15
C ASP A 55 -20.01 -15.79 5.57
N LEU A 56 -19.76 -15.02 4.52
CA LEU A 56 -20.75 -14.11 3.93
C LEU A 56 -22.01 -14.84 3.43
N PRO A 57 -21.93 -16.01 2.76
CA PRO A 57 -23.10 -16.82 2.41
C PRO A 57 -23.97 -17.19 3.63
N SER A 58 -23.37 -17.69 4.71
CA SER A 58 -24.08 -18.03 5.95
C SER A 58 -24.69 -16.79 6.60
N TYR A 59 -23.97 -15.66 6.62
CA TYR A 59 -24.45 -14.41 7.19
C TYR A 59 -25.70 -13.87 6.46
N ILE A 60 -25.70 -13.93 5.13
CA ILE A 60 -26.82 -13.45 4.30
C ILE A 60 -28.05 -14.37 4.46
N THR A 61 -27.83 -15.69 4.48
CA THR A 61 -28.92 -16.67 4.55
C THR A 61 -29.53 -16.81 5.94
N ARG A 62 -28.76 -16.56 7.01
CA ARG A 62 -29.19 -16.62 8.41
C ARG A 62 -29.18 -15.24 9.08
N PHE A 63 -29.67 -14.24 8.35
CA PHE A 63 -29.67 -12.86 8.82
C PHE A 63 -30.37 -12.71 10.18
N GLN A 64 -29.72 -12.04 11.12
CA GLN A 64 -30.30 -11.58 12.37
C GLN A 64 -30.15 -10.07 12.46
N TRP A 65 -31.21 -9.41 12.95
CA TRP A 65 -31.19 -7.96 13.13
C TRP A 65 -30.24 -7.60 14.27
N ASP A 66 -29.27 -6.73 14.00
CA ASP A 66 -28.33 -6.24 15.01
C ASP A 66 -29.03 -5.20 15.90
N LEU A 67 -29.65 -5.68 16.97
CA LEU A 67 -30.39 -4.86 17.95
C LEU A 67 -29.48 -3.90 18.72
N ALA A 68 -28.18 -4.21 18.83
CA ALA A 68 -27.22 -3.36 19.52
C ALA A 68 -26.84 -2.14 18.67
N LYS A 69 -26.64 -2.34 17.35
CA LYS A 69 -26.29 -1.26 16.41
C LYS A 69 -27.51 -0.52 15.87
N TYR A 70 -28.63 -1.20 15.69
CA TYR A 70 -29.85 -0.65 15.07
C TYR A 70 -31.08 -0.90 15.97
N PRO A 71 -31.27 -0.13 17.05
CA PRO A 71 -32.35 -0.38 18.00
C PRO A 71 -33.75 -0.20 17.37
N ILE A 72 -34.59 -1.23 17.43
CA ILE A 72 -35.95 -1.22 16.85
C ILE A 72 -36.92 -0.23 17.52
N LYS A 73 -36.51 0.36 18.65
CA LYS A 73 -37.24 1.44 19.37
C LYS A 73 -37.08 2.80 18.68
N GLN A 74 -36.08 2.96 17.81
CA GLN A 74 -35.87 4.19 17.05
C GLN A 74 -36.75 4.22 15.79
N SER A 75 -36.88 5.41 15.20
CA SER A 75 -37.58 5.57 13.92
C SER A 75 -36.79 4.96 12.77
N LEU A 76 -37.48 4.53 11.71
CA LEU A 76 -36.85 3.99 10.50
C LEU A 76 -35.86 4.99 9.89
N ARG A 77 -36.18 6.29 9.93
CA ARG A 77 -35.30 7.36 9.45
C ARG A 77 -34.00 7.45 10.25
N ASN A 78 -34.09 7.41 11.58
CA ASN A 78 -32.90 7.45 12.43
C ASN A 78 -31.99 6.23 12.20
N ILE A 79 -32.57 5.05 11.97
CA ILE A 79 -31.80 3.84 11.63
C ILE A 79 -31.10 4.02 10.27
N ALA A 80 -31.79 4.58 9.27
CA ALA A 80 -31.20 4.87 7.96
C ALA A 80 -30.04 5.88 8.07
N ASP A 81 -30.18 6.92 8.90
CA ASP A 81 -29.14 7.93 9.14
C ASP A 81 -27.91 7.32 9.84
N ILE A 82 -28.13 6.43 10.82
CA ILE A 82 -27.04 5.69 11.47
C ILE A 82 -26.26 4.86 10.44
N ILE A 83 -26.97 4.12 9.57
CA ILE A 83 -26.33 3.32 8.52
C ILE A 83 -25.55 4.22 7.55
N SER A 84 -26.16 5.32 7.09
CA SER A 84 -25.52 6.28 6.18
C SER A 84 -24.23 6.83 6.77
N LYS A 85 -24.25 7.26 8.04
CA LYS A 85 -23.08 7.76 8.75
C LYS A 85 -21.98 6.70 8.91
N GLN A 86 -22.35 5.47 9.27
CA GLN A 86 -21.40 4.35 9.38
C GLN A 86 -20.71 4.06 8.04
N VAL A 87 -21.47 3.96 6.96
CA VAL A 87 -20.93 3.68 5.62
C VAL A 87 -20.08 4.84 5.11
N GLY A 88 -20.49 6.09 5.39
CA GLY A 88 -19.69 7.27 5.07
C GLY A 88 -18.34 7.31 5.80
N GLN A 89 -18.31 6.91 7.07
CA GLN A 89 -17.06 6.79 7.83
C GLN A 89 -16.15 5.70 7.23
N ILE A 90 -16.71 4.56 6.84
CA ILE A 90 -15.94 3.48 6.20
C ILE A 90 -15.32 3.96 4.86
N ASP A 91 -16.06 4.69 4.02
CA ASP A 91 -15.52 5.23 2.75
C ASP A 91 -14.39 6.24 3.00
N ALA A 92 -14.55 7.11 3.99
CA ALA A 92 -13.52 8.09 4.36
C ALA A 92 -12.24 7.42 4.92
N ASP A 93 -12.40 6.42 5.79
CA ASP A 93 -11.29 5.66 6.35
C ASP A 93 -10.56 4.86 5.25
N LEU A 94 -11.30 4.21 4.34
CA LEU A 94 -10.71 3.50 3.20
C LEU A 94 -9.89 4.45 2.31
N LYS A 95 -10.43 5.64 2.00
CA LYS A 95 -9.72 6.63 1.17
C LYS A 95 -8.43 7.12 1.82
N THR A 96 -8.46 7.35 3.14
CA THR A 96 -7.29 7.82 3.89
C THR A 96 -6.21 6.74 3.96
N LYS A 97 -6.59 5.52 4.36
CA LYS A 97 -5.66 4.38 4.45
C LYS A 97 -5.10 3.98 3.08
N SER A 98 -5.93 3.99 2.04
CA SER A 98 -5.49 3.60 0.69
C SER A 98 -4.48 4.59 0.10
N SER A 99 -4.71 5.89 0.26
CA SER A 99 -3.76 6.93 -0.14
C SER A 99 -2.42 6.77 0.58
N ALA A 100 -2.43 6.58 1.91
CA ALA A 100 -1.21 6.39 2.69
C ALA A 100 -0.41 5.15 2.25
N TYR A 101 -1.09 4.01 2.05
CA TYR A 101 -0.44 2.79 1.58
C TYR A 101 0.14 2.94 0.17
N ASN A 102 -0.62 3.53 -0.76
CA ASN A 102 -0.16 3.71 -2.14
C ASN A 102 1.02 4.68 -2.24
N ASN A 103 1.04 5.73 -1.42
CA ASN A 103 2.20 6.63 -1.32
C ASN A 103 3.45 5.89 -0.83
N LEU A 104 3.33 5.05 0.21
CA LEU A 104 4.44 4.23 0.69
C LEU A 104 4.90 3.20 -0.36
N LYS A 105 3.98 2.53 -1.05
CA LYS A 105 4.27 1.59 -2.14
C LYS A 105 5.06 2.29 -3.25
N GLY A 106 4.62 3.47 -3.70
CA GLY A 106 5.30 4.26 -4.72
C GLY A 106 6.70 4.73 -4.29
N ASN A 107 6.84 5.19 -3.04
CA ASN A 107 8.13 5.60 -2.50
C ASN A 107 9.13 4.45 -2.45
N LEU A 108 8.71 3.27 -1.97
CA LEU A 108 9.56 2.07 -1.93
C LEU A 108 9.94 1.61 -3.34
N GLN A 109 9.00 1.58 -4.29
CA GLN A 109 9.30 1.20 -5.67
C GLN A 109 10.32 2.14 -6.32
N ASN A 110 10.25 3.44 -6.01
CA ASN A 110 11.24 4.41 -6.48
C ASN A 110 12.62 4.21 -5.84
N LEU A 111 12.68 3.80 -4.57
CA LEU A 111 13.94 3.47 -3.89
C LEU A 111 14.55 2.17 -4.44
N GLU A 112 13.75 1.13 -4.65
CA GLU A 112 14.19 -0.14 -5.23
C GLU A 112 14.81 0.06 -6.62
N LYS A 113 14.17 0.87 -7.48
CA LYS A 113 14.73 1.20 -8.82
C LYS A 113 16.10 1.88 -8.73
N LYS A 114 16.32 2.74 -7.73
CA LYS A 114 17.63 3.37 -7.46
C LYS A 114 18.66 2.38 -6.93
N GLN A 115 18.23 1.24 -6.39
CA GLN A 115 19.07 0.21 -5.80
C GLN A 115 19.44 -0.91 -6.79
N THR A 116 18.70 -1.13 -7.87
CA THR A 116 18.95 -2.25 -8.81
C THR A 116 19.51 -1.84 -10.18
N GLY A 117 19.83 -0.56 -10.38
CA GLY A 117 20.42 -0.07 -11.64
C GLY A 117 21.88 -0.48 -11.88
N SER A 118 22.40 -0.14 -13.07
CA SER A 118 23.84 -0.21 -13.38
C SER A 118 24.65 0.59 -12.37
N LEU A 119 25.92 0.21 -12.15
CA LEU A 119 26.84 0.95 -11.26
C LEU A 119 26.89 2.46 -11.56
N LEU A 120 26.62 2.88 -12.81
CA LEU A 120 26.56 4.29 -13.22
C LEU A 120 25.48 5.10 -12.50
N THR A 121 24.35 4.50 -12.14
CA THR A 121 23.19 5.20 -11.58
C THR A 121 22.80 4.69 -10.20
N ARG A 122 23.22 3.47 -9.84
CA ARG A 122 22.90 2.82 -8.57
C ARG A 122 23.47 3.58 -7.37
N ASN A 123 22.75 3.52 -6.25
CA ASN A 123 23.25 3.99 -4.97
C ASN A 123 24.46 3.16 -4.50
N LEU A 124 25.59 3.82 -4.23
CA LEU A 124 26.85 3.19 -3.85
C LEU A 124 26.97 2.91 -2.35
N ALA A 125 26.10 3.50 -1.51
CA ALA A 125 26.15 3.41 -0.05
C ALA A 125 26.11 1.96 0.49
N GLU A 126 25.48 1.04 -0.25
CA GLU A 126 25.40 -0.38 0.13
C GLU A 126 26.54 -1.23 -0.44
N LEU A 127 27.27 -0.70 -1.41
CA LEU A 127 28.35 -1.41 -2.10
C LEU A 127 29.71 -1.16 -1.43
N VAL A 128 29.83 -0.02 -0.75
CA VAL A 128 31.08 0.43 -0.13
C VAL A 128 31.07 0.21 1.38
N LYS A 129 32.26 0.12 1.95
CA LYS A 129 32.50 -0.09 3.38
C LYS A 129 33.52 0.93 3.88
N LYS A 130 33.57 1.13 5.19
CA LYS A 130 34.54 2.00 5.86
C LYS A 130 35.99 1.73 5.45
N GLU A 131 36.34 0.45 5.32
CA GLU A 131 37.68 -0.01 4.93
C GLU A 131 38.12 0.43 3.52
N HIS A 132 37.19 0.86 2.67
CA HIS A 132 37.50 1.35 1.34
C HIS A 132 37.95 2.81 1.31
N PHE A 133 37.82 3.57 2.40
CA PHE A 133 38.07 5.01 2.41
C PHE A 133 39.13 5.39 3.44
N ILE A 134 39.97 6.35 3.07
CA ILE A 134 40.76 7.10 4.04
C ILE A 134 39.89 8.22 4.61
N LEU A 135 39.55 8.11 5.89
CA LEU A 135 38.77 9.11 6.62
C LEU A 135 39.70 10.08 7.36
N ASP A 136 39.18 11.27 7.70
CA ASP A 136 39.85 12.29 8.53
C ASP A 136 41.24 12.74 8.05
N SER A 137 41.55 12.55 6.77
CA SER A 137 42.79 13.05 6.18
C SER A 137 42.65 14.51 5.75
N GLU A 138 43.62 15.33 6.14
CA GLU A 138 43.71 16.72 5.69
C GLU A 138 43.98 16.80 4.19
N TYR A 139 44.87 15.94 3.67
CA TYR A 139 45.42 16.03 2.32
C TYR A 139 44.93 14.96 1.35
N LEU A 140 44.54 13.79 1.83
CA LEU A 140 44.12 12.66 0.99
C LEU A 140 42.60 12.56 0.91
N THR A 141 42.14 12.00 -0.20
CA THR A 141 40.74 11.58 -0.38
C THR A 141 40.69 10.31 -1.19
N THR A 142 39.64 9.52 -0.99
CA THR A 142 39.38 8.31 -1.78
C THR A 142 38.17 8.53 -2.67
N LEU A 143 38.36 8.36 -3.97
CA LEU A 143 37.31 8.49 -4.98
C LEU A 143 36.80 7.10 -5.42
N LEU A 144 35.56 7.06 -5.88
CA LEU A 144 34.96 5.89 -6.51
C LEU A 144 34.91 6.09 -8.02
N VAL A 145 35.44 5.12 -8.77
CA VAL A 145 35.58 5.20 -10.23
C VAL A 145 34.94 3.99 -10.87
N ILE A 146 34.06 4.24 -11.82
CA ILE A 146 33.41 3.23 -12.63
C ILE A 146 34.23 3.06 -13.90
N VAL A 147 34.72 1.84 -14.10
CA VAL A 147 35.57 1.46 -15.21
C VAL A 147 34.81 0.45 -16.07
N PRO A 148 34.73 0.62 -17.40
CA PRO A 148 34.19 -0.41 -18.28
C PRO A 148 35.02 -1.69 -18.19
N LYS A 149 34.37 -2.86 -18.21
CA LYS A 149 35.03 -4.16 -18.09
C LYS A 149 36.13 -4.40 -19.13
N LEU A 150 35.90 -3.90 -20.35
CA LEU A 150 36.87 -3.93 -21.44
C LEU A 150 38.15 -3.15 -21.14
N SER A 151 38.10 -2.18 -20.21
CA SER A 151 39.20 -1.29 -19.86
C SER A 151 39.83 -1.61 -18.50
N PHE A 152 39.49 -2.73 -17.85
CA PHE A 152 40.08 -3.11 -16.55
C PHE A 152 41.61 -3.21 -16.60
N ASN A 153 42.14 -3.81 -17.66
CA ASN A 153 43.59 -3.91 -17.83
C ASN A 153 44.24 -2.53 -18.05
N ASP A 154 43.59 -1.63 -18.80
CA ASP A 154 44.09 -0.26 -18.96
C ASP A 154 44.08 0.50 -17.64
N TRP A 155 42.99 0.39 -16.87
CA TRP A 155 42.88 0.98 -15.53
C TRP A 155 44.02 0.50 -14.63
N ASN A 156 44.15 -0.81 -14.43
CA ASN A 156 45.14 -1.37 -13.49
C ASN A 156 46.59 -1.01 -13.85
N ASN A 157 46.89 -0.83 -15.14
CA ASN A 157 48.25 -0.50 -15.59
C ASN A 157 48.54 1.02 -15.65
N ASN A 158 47.51 1.86 -15.76
CA ASN A 158 47.69 3.28 -16.10
C ASN A 158 46.97 4.26 -15.17
N TYR A 159 46.17 3.83 -14.20
CA TYR A 159 45.46 4.78 -13.32
C TYR A 159 46.42 5.68 -12.55
N GLU A 160 47.57 5.15 -12.10
CA GLU A 160 48.61 5.90 -11.37
C GLU A 160 49.25 7.02 -12.19
N LYS A 161 49.07 7.00 -13.53
CA LYS A 161 49.63 7.98 -14.46
C LYS A 161 48.59 8.99 -14.95
N LEU A 162 47.36 8.94 -14.43
CA LEU A 162 46.29 9.86 -14.83
C LEU A 162 46.59 11.29 -14.38
N THR A 163 47.14 11.44 -13.17
CA THR A 163 47.60 12.71 -12.61
C THR A 163 48.77 12.45 -11.68
N ASP A 164 49.56 13.49 -11.40
CA ASP A 164 50.49 13.45 -10.27
C ASP A 164 49.72 13.31 -8.94
N MET A 165 50.43 12.91 -7.89
CA MET A 165 49.90 12.80 -6.53
C MET A 165 48.77 11.77 -6.35
N ILE A 166 48.78 10.70 -7.14
CA ILE A 166 47.99 9.48 -6.89
C ILE A 166 48.79 8.58 -5.95
N VAL A 167 48.12 7.96 -4.97
CA VAL A 167 48.75 6.97 -4.08
C VAL A 167 48.91 5.64 -4.85
N PRO A 168 50.13 5.14 -5.06
CA PRO A 168 50.35 3.90 -5.79
C PRO A 168 49.72 2.70 -5.07
N ARG A 169 49.24 1.72 -5.83
CA ARG A 169 48.55 0.51 -5.35
C ARG A 169 47.34 0.78 -4.45
N SER A 170 46.78 2.00 -4.49
CA SER A 170 45.57 2.35 -3.74
C SER A 170 44.27 1.92 -4.40
N SER A 171 44.30 1.48 -5.67
CA SER A 171 43.07 1.08 -6.36
C SER A 171 42.65 -0.34 -6.01
N VAL A 172 41.40 -0.51 -5.58
CA VAL A 172 40.80 -1.79 -5.23
C VAL A 172 39.46 -1.94 -5.94
N LEU A 173 39.20 -3.10 -6.54
CA LEU A 173 37.88 -3.44 -7.08
C LEU A 173 36.92 -3.73 -5.92
N VAL A 174 35.92 -2.88 -5.75
CA VAL A 174 34.88 -3.01 -4.71
C VAL A 174 33.81 -4.02 -5.13
N THR A 175 33.29 -3.85 -6.34
CA THR A 175 32.26 -4.71 -6.92
C THR A 175 32.21 -4.55 -8.44
N GLN A 176 31.55 -5.45 -9.15
CA GLN A 176 31.37 -5.38 -10.60
C GLN A 176 29.98 -5.88 -11.00
N ASP A 177 29.43 -5.32 -12.08
CA ASP A 177 28.22 -5.79 -12.75
C ASP A 177 28.57 -6.47 -14.10
N SER A 178 27.60 -6.59 -15.02
CA SER A 178 27.83 -7.18 -16.34
C SER A 178 28.85 -6.41 -17.18
N ASP A 179 28.89 -5.08 -17.02
CA ASP A 179 29.51 -4.16 -17.97
C ASP A 179 30.61 -3.29 -17.34
N PHE A 180 30.55 -3.08 -16.02
CA PHE A 180 31.39 -2.13 -15.29
C PHE A 180 31.96 -2.73 -13.98
N GLY A 181 33.08 -2.16 -13.54
CA GLY A 181 33.66 -2.37 -12.21
C GLY A 181 33.71 -1.06 -11.44
N LEU A 182 33.36 -1.12 -10.16
CA LEU A 182 33.52 -0.02 -9.21
C LEU A 182 34.87 -0.17 -8.50
N TYR A 183 35.79 0.74 -8.78
CA TYR A 183 37.10 0.81 -8.14
C TYR A 183 37.16 1.95 -7.14
N THR A 184 37.97 1.79 -6.10
CA THR A 184 38.46 2.91 -5.30
C THR A 184 39.76 3.45 -5.88
N VAL A 185 40.13 4.68 -5.55
CA VAL A 185 41.46 5.24 -5.79
C VAL A 185 41.72 6.34 -4.78
N THR A 186 42.91 6.35 -4.18
CA THR A 186 43.30 7.39 -3.22
C THR A 186 44.30 8.34 -3.86
N LEU A 187 44.07 9.65 -3.69
CA LEU A 187 44.89 10.71 -4.25
C LEU A 187 44.84 11.95 -3.35
N PHE A 188 45.73 12.90 -3.62
CA PHE A 188 45.69 14.19 -2.94
C PHE A 188 44.49 15.02 -3.38
N LYS A 189 43.83 15.69 -2.44
CA LYS A 189 42.64 16.54 -2.69
C LYS A 189 42.89 17.61 -3.76
N LYS A 190 44.12 18.12 -3.85
CA LYS A 190 44.53 19.17 -4.81
C LYS A 190 44.37 18.74 -6.27
N VAL A 191 44.52 17.45 -6.58
CA VAL A 191 44.51 16.93 -7.96
C VAL A 191 43.19 16.25 -8.34
N VAL A 192 42.15 16.33 -7.49
CA VAL A 192 40.86 15.65 -7.72
C VAL A 192 40.18 16.09 -9.01
N GLU A 193 40.14 17.39 -9.29
CA GLU A 193 39.47 17.91 -10.49
C GLU A 193 40.23 17.55 -11.77
N GLU A 194 41.56 17.59 -11.72
CA GLU A 194 42.43 17.13 -12.81
C GLU A 194 42.26 15.62 -13.05
N PHE A 195 42.13 14.83 -11.98
CA PHE A 195 41.91 13.39 -12.05
C PHE A 195 40.56 13.06 -12.69
N LYS A 196 39.49 13.78 -12.32
CA LYS A 196 38.17 13.65 -12.94
C LYS A 196 38.20 13.96 -14.43
N LEU A 197 38.95 14.99 -14.84
CA LEU A 197 39.11 15.37 -16.25
C LEU A 197 39.76 14.24 -17.05
N HIS A 198 40.95 13.77 -16.65
CA HIS A 198 41.67 12.70 -17.35
C HIS A 198 40.91 11.36 -17.31
N SER A 199 40.19 11.09 -16.21
CA SER A 199 39.30 9.92 -16.12
C SER A 199 38.22 9.97 -17.19
N ARG A 200 37.58 11.13 -17.39
CA ARG A 200 36.53 11.31 -18.39
C ARG A 200 37.04 11.13 -19.82
N GLU A 201 38.25 11.60 -20.13
CA GLU A 201 38.88 11.41 -21.45
C GLU A 201 39.08 9.92 -21.78
N LYS A 202 39.40 9.10 -20.77
CA LYS A 202 39.50 7.64 -20.88
C LYS A 202 38.17 6.90 -20.74
N LYS A 203 37.05 7.62 -20.70
CA LYS A 203 35.69 7.08 -20.52
C LYS A 203 35.48 6.39 -19.15
N PHE A 204 36.26 6.74 -18.15
CA PHE A 204 36.02 6.37 -16.76
C PHE A 204 35.10 7.39 -16.12
N VAL A 205 34.20 6.93 -15.24
CA VAL A 205 33.23 7.80 -14.59
C VAL A 205 33.53 7.86 -13.09
N VAL A 206 34.00 9.01 -12.62
CA VAL A 206 34.18 9.26 -11.20
C VAL A 206 32.82 9.60 -10.57
N ARG A 207 32.42 8.85 -9.56
CA ARG A 207 31.15 9.04 -8.84
C ARG A 207 31.35 10.02 -7.69
N ASP A 208 30.48 11.02 -7.63
CA ASP A 208 30.41 11.92 -6.48
C ASP A 208 29.84 11.14 -5.29
N PHE A 209 30.70 10.85 -4.32
CA PHE A 209 30.36 10.09 -3.14
C PHE A 209 31.30 10.47 -1.99
N THR A 210 30.71 10.85 -0.86
CA THR A 210 31.44 11.08 0.39
C THR A 210 31.01 10.03 1.40
N TYR A 211 31.96 9.30 1.96
CA TYR A 211 31.66 8.31 2.99
C TYR A 211 31.37 9.03 4.31
N ASN A 212 30.12 8.96 4.76
CA ASN A 212 29.69 9.43 6.08
C ASN A 212 28.86 8.34 6.77
N GLU A 213 29.38 7.78 7.85
CA GLU A 213 28.76 6.66 8.57
C GLU A 213 27.37 7.02 9.12
N GLU A 214 27.17 8.25 9.58
CA GLU A 214 25.89 8.74 10.09
C GLU A 214 24.85 8.88 8.98
N GLU A 215 25.21 9.46 7.83
CA GLU A 215 24.31 9.61 6.68
C GLU A 215 23.95 8.25 6.07
N LEU A 216 24.93 7.34 5.95
CA LEU A 216 24.69 5.98 5.45
C LEU A 216 23.75 5.20 6.40
N ALA A 217 23.95 5.33 7.71
CA ALA A 217 23.06 4.73 8.70
C ALA A 217 21.65 5.33 8.67
N ALA A 218 21.55 6.67 8.55
CA ALA A 218 20.28 7.37 8.42
C ALA A 218 19.49 6.93 7.19
N GLY A 219 20.15 6.79 6.03
CA GLY A 219 19.51 6.31 4.80
C GLY A 219 19.00 4.87 4.89
N LYS A 220 19.77 3.97 5.51
CA LYS A 220 19.33 2.57 5.77
C LYS A 220 18.15 2.52 6.74
N ASN A 221 18.20 3.35 7.80
CA ASN A 221 17.12 3.46 8.77
C ASN A 221 15.84 3.99 8.12
N GLU A 222 15.93 4.94 7.19
CA GLU A 222 14.78 5.45 6.45
C GLU A 222 14.11 4.37 5.61
N ILE A 223 14.88 3.59 4.83
CA ILE A 223 14.33 2.46 4.05
C ILE A 223 13.66 1.45 4.97
N THR A 224 14.33 1.06 6.06
CA THR A 224 13.79 0.09 7.03
C THR A 224 12.52 0.61 7.69
N LYS A 225 12.47 1.91 8.01
CA LYS A 225 11.29 2.58 8.55
C LYS A 225 10.15 2.56 7.54
N LEU A 226 10.39 2.89 6.28
CA LEU A 226 9.38 2.87 5.22
C LEU A 226 8.82 1.45 4.97
N VAL A 227 9.68 0.42 5.00
CA VAL A 227 9.26 -0.98 4.90
C VAL A 227 8.40 -1.37 6.11
N THR A 228 8.83 -0.98 7.31
CA THR A 228 8.08 -1.23 8.54
C THR A 228 6.73 -0.52 8.54
N ASP A 229 6.69 0.73 8.09
CA ASP A 229 5.47 1.53 8.01
C ASP A 229 4.52 0.98 6.94
N LYS A 230 5.03 0.53 5.77
CA LYS A 230 4.23 -0.21 4.79
C LYS A 230 3.61 -1.46 5.42
N LYS A 231 4.40 -2.24 6.17
CA LYS A 231 3.91 -3.45 6.86
C LYS A 231 2.87 -3.10 7.94
N LYS A 232 3.07 -2.03 8.70
CA LYS A 232 2.09 -1.55 9.68
C LYS A 232 0.80 -1.08 9.01
N GLN A 233 0.88 -0.34 7.91
CA GLN A 233 -0.30 0.08 7.15
C GLN A 233 -1.04 -1.10 6.54
N PHE A 234 -0.29 -2.08 6.02
CA PHE A 234 -0.83 -3.37 5.56
C PHE A 234 -1.58 -4.08 6.70
N VAL A 235 -0.98 -4.19 7.88
CA VAL A 235 -1.64 -4.75 9.07
C VAL A 235 -2.79 -3.87 9.57
N ALA A 236 -2.76 -2.55 9.43
CA ALA A 236 -3.89 -1.69 9.81
C ALA A 236 -5.07 -1.75 8.83
N LEU A 237 -4.80 -2.20 7.60
CA LEU A 237 -5.79 -2.53 6.57
C LEU A 237 -6.38 -3.94 6.80
N HIS A 238 -5.57 -4.89 7.26
CA HIS A 238 -5.98 -6.29 7.52
C HIS A 238 -6.43 -6.61 8.95
N GLY A 239 -5.85 -5.96 9.94
CA GLY A 239 -5.87 -6.32 11.36
C GLY A 239 -6.89 -5.54 12.18
N TYR A 240 -7.65 -4.64 11.57
CA TYR A 240 -8.89 -4.15 12.17
C TYR A 240 -10.03 -5.05 11.67
N ASP A 241 -10.20 -6.15 12.42
CA ASP A 241 -11.20 -7.21 12.29
C ASP A 241 -11.04 -8.19 11.12
N PRO A 242 -11.07 -9.51 11.38
CA PRO A 242 -11.49 -10.50 10.38
C PRO A 242 -12.93 -10.18 9.96
N GLY A 243 -13.07 -9.25 9.01
CA GLY A 243 -14.38 -8.73 8.59
C GLY A 243 -14.41 -7.31 8.03
N THR A 244 -13.31 -6.75 7.52
CA THR A 244 -13.33 -5.45 6.80
C THR A 244 -14.39 -5.39 5.68
N LEU A 245 -14.70 -6.52 5.05
CA LEU A 245 -15.86 -6.63 4.15
C LEU A 245 -17.19 -6.82 4.89
N GLY A 246 -17.20 -7.58 5.99
CA GLY A 246 -18.34 -7.68 6.90
C GLY A 246 -18.85 -6.35 7.45
N THR A 247 -17.96 -5.37 7.68
CA THR A 247 -18.34 -4.03 8.15
C THR A 247 -19.14 -3.23 7.12
N THR A 248 -19.08 -3.57 5.83
CA THR A 248 -19.92 -2.95 4.77
C THR A 248 -21.11 -3.83 4.39
N ILE A 249 -20.96 -5.16 4.48
CA ILE A 249 -22.02 -6.13 4.13
C ILE A 249 -23.14 -6.15 5.19
N ALA A 250 -22.80 -6.00 6.46
CA ALA A 250 -23.79 -5.90 7.52
C ALA A 250 -24.71 -4.67 7.33
N PRO A 251 -24.19 -3.43 7.17
CA PRO A 251 -25.01 -2.26 6.82
C PRO A 251 -25.87 -2.47 5.57
N ARG A 252 -25.31 -3.05 4.50
CA ARG A 252 -26.06 -3.30 3.26
C ARG A 252 -27.28 -4.21 3.47
N THR A 253 -27.09 -5.28 4.23
CA THR A 253 -28.17 -6.24 4.52
C THR A 253 -29.27 -5.59 5.36
N HIS A 254 -28.89 -4.74 6.32
CA HIS A 254 -29.83 -3.95 7.13
C HIS A 254 -30.58 -2.89 6.29
N THR A 255 -29.92 -2.16 5.39
CA THR A 255 -30.57 -1.20 4.47
C THR A 255 -31.63 -1.88 3.60
N ARG A 256 -31.31 -3.05 3.04
CA ARG A 256 -32.26 -3.81 2.21
C ARG A 256 -33.47 -4.30 3.01
N ARG A 257 -33.25 -4.80 4.23
CA ARG A 257 -34.33 -5.21 5.14
C ARG A 257 -35.19 -4.01 5.56
N LEU A 258 -34.59 -2.86 5.82
CA LEU A 258 -35.30 -1.61 6.13
C LEU A 258 -36.20 -1.18 4.96
N GLY A 259 -35.68 -1.29 3.72
CA GLY A 259 -36.44 -1.02 2.49
C GLY A 259 -37.58 -2.00 2.20
N VAL A 260 -37.55 -3.21 2.78
CA VAL A 260 -38.69 -4.15 2.72
C VAL A 260 -39.73 -3.76 3.74
N ILE A 261 -39.30 -3.42 4.97
CA ILE A 261 -40.19 -2.99 6.06
C ILE A 261 -40.98 -1.75 5.65
N THR A 262 -40.33 -0.73 5.06
CA THR A 262 -41.02 0.50 4.61
C THR A 262 -42.05 0.25 3.49
N ARG A 263 -41.79 -0.70 2.59
CA ARG A 263 -42.73 -1.05 1.49
C ARG A 263 -43.90 -1.92 1.94
N VAL A 264 -43.73 -2.71 3.00
CA VAL A 264 -44.75 -3.64 3.50
C VAL A 264 -45.60 -3.03 4.62
N ALA A 265 -45.04 -2.10 5.41
CA ALA A 265 -45.75 -1.43 6.50
C ALA A 265 -47.09 -0.76 6.10
N PRO A 266 -47.22 -0.05 4.95
CA PRO A 266 -48.51 0.55 4.57
C PRO A 266 -49.56 -0.47 4.11
N LYS A 267 -49.20 -1.76 3.94
CA LYS A 267 -50.13 -2.84 3.54
C LYS A 267 -50.65 -3.68 4.72
N ARG A 268 -50.14 -3.46 5.95
CA ARG A 268 -50.44 -4.29 7.14
C ARG A 268 -51.07 -3.47 8.26
N GLU A 269 -52.15 -2.75 7.98
CA GLU A 269 -52.98 -2.17 9.05
C GLU A 269 -53.85 -3.24 9.74
N SER A 270 -53.82 -4.50 9.26
CA SER A 270 -54.67 -5.58 9.77
C SER A 270 -53.97 -6.80 10.42
N ASP A 271 -52.63 -6.90 10.50
CA ASP A 271 -51.97 -8.01 11.23
C ASP A 271 -50.51 -7.71 11.65
N PRO A 272 -50.04 -8.20 12.83
CA PRO A 272 -48.68 -7.95 13.31
C PRO A 272 -47.60 -8.65 12.46
N PRO A 273 -46.41 -8.05 12.28
CA PRO A 273 -45.44 -8.53 11.31
C PRO A 273 -44.62 -9.73 11.81
N SER A 274 -44.78 -10.89 11.16
CA SER A 274 -43.72 -11.91 11.09
C SER A 274 -42.72 -11.53 9.97
N ILE A 275 -41.42 -11.57 10.28
CA ILE A 275 -40.31 -11.00 9.49
C ILE A 275 -39.59 -12.07 8.63
N ASP A 276 -40.00 -13.34 8.70
CA ASP A 276 -39.16 -14.47 8.24
C ASP A 276 -39.45 -15.02 6.84
N GLY A 277 -40.41 -14.48 6.09
CA GLY A 277 -41.00 -15.23 4.95
C GLY A 277 -40.34 -15.17 3.57
N GLU A 278 -39.83 -14.02 3.09
CA GLU A 278 -39.95 -13.78 1.62
C GLU A 278 -38.73 -13.17 0.91
N LEU A 279 -37.50 -13.60 1.25
CA LEU A 279 -36.29 -13.16 0.52
C LEU A 279 -35.29 -14.28 0.20
N SER A 280 -35.66 -15.56 0.39
CA SER A 280 -34.72 -16.68 0.39
C SER A 280 -34.11 -17.08 -0.97
N ALA A 281 -34.64 -16.65 -2.11
CA ALA A 281 -34.19 -17.19 -3.41
C ALA A 281 -33.59 -16.14 -4.37
N GLN A 282 -34.32 -15.09 -4.72
CA GLN A 282 -33.85 -14.13 -5.75
C GLN A 282 -32.74 -13.18 -5.26
N SER A 283 -32.74 -12.82 -3.97
CA SER A 283 -31.67 -12.00 -3.39
C SER A 283 -30.38 -12.81 -3.26
N ALA A 284 -30.47 -14.08 -2.84
CA ALA A 284 -29.32 -14.98 -2.76
C ALA A 284 -28.68 -15.19 -4.15
N GLN A 285 -29.48 -15.40 -5.20
CA GLN A 285 -28.99 -15.54 -6.58
C GLN A 285 -28.24 -14.30 -7.09
N LYS A 286 -28.75 -13.09 -6.84
CA LYS A 286 -28.09 -11.83 -7.25
C LYS A 286 -26.80 -11.55 -6.48
N HIS A 287 -26.73 -11.94 -5.21
CA HIS A 287 -25.49 -11.83 -4.44
C HIS A 287 -24.46 -12.87 -4.91
N TYR A 288 -24.88 -14.10 -5.23
CA TYR A 288 -24.01 -15.13 -5.80
C TYR A 288 -23.34 -14.67 -7.10
N TYR A 289 -24.10 -13.99 -7.98
CA TYR A 289 -23.56 -13.40 -9.22
C TYR A 289 -22.57 -12.26 -8.98
N LEU A 290 -22.74 -11.46 -7.92
CA LEU A 290 -21.75 -10.44 -7.56
C LEU A 290 -20.44 -11.06 -7.08
N PHE A 291 -20.51 -12.20 -6.38
CA PHE A 291 -19.36 -12.96 -5.88
C PHE A 291 -18.62 -13.69 -7.00
N SER A 292 -19.31 -14.24 -7.99
CA SER A 292 -18.66 -14.83 -9.18
C SER A 292 -17.97 -13.81 -10.08
N LEU A 293 -18.27 -12.52 -9.92
CA LEU A 293 -17.62 -11.40 -10.62
C LEU A 293 -16.45 -10.78 -9.82
N LEU A 294 -16.23 -11.22 -8.58
CA LEU A 294 -15.16 -10.76 -7.69
C LEU A 294 -14.09 -11.84 -7.41
N ALA A 295 -14.30 -13.07 -7.88
CA ALA A 295 -13.29 -14.12 -7.98
C ALA A 295 -12.56 -14.02 -9.33
#